data_AF-X0X2G4-F1
#
_entry.id   AF-X0X2G4-F1
#
_cell.length_a   1.000
_cell.length_b   1.000
_cell.length_c   1.000
_cell.angle_alpha   90.00
_cell.angle_beta   90.00
_cell.angle_gamma   90.00
#
_symmetry.space_group_name_H-M   'P 1'
#
loop_
_entity.id
_entity.type
_entity.pdbx_description
1 polymer ?
#
loop_
_entity_poly.entity_id
_entity_poly.type
_entity_poly.pdbx_seq_one_letter_code
_entity_poly.pdbx_strand_id
1 'polypeptide(L)' 'MWIRINDFIINLDNVTEINIQEKQVSISFCTADWNSLAFKKEEISKNIWDFLERLPTEDENRPSGPRVV' A
#
# COMPACT_ATOMS: atom_id res chain seq x y z
N MET A 1 8.91 4.72 5.68
CA MET A 1 9.53 4.45 4.36
C MET A 1 8.65 5.04 3.27
N TRP A 2 9.23 5.58 2.18
CA TRP A 2 8.45 6.27 1.14
C TRP A 2 8.47 5.51 -0.18
N ILE A 3 7.31 5.41 -0.84
CA ILE A 3 7.17 4.91 -2.22
C ILE A 3 6.57 6.00 -3.10
N ARG A 4 6.90 5.95 -4.40
CA ARG A 4 6.31 6.84 -5.40
C ARG A 4 5.56 6.03 -6.45
N ILE A 5 4.30 6.39 -6.68
CA ILE A 5 3.45 5.83 -7.73
C ILE A 5 2.95 7.03 -8.55
N ASN A 6 3.37 7.14 -9.82
CA ASN A 6 3.15 8.32 -10.66
C ASN A 6 3.61 9.63 -9.94
N ASP A 7 2.68 10.57 -9.76
CA ASP A 7 2.89 11.86 -9.08
C ASP A 7 2.60 11.79 -7.57
N PHE A 8 2.21 10.63 -7.04
CA PHE A 8 1.91 10.44 -5.63
C PHE A 8 3.12 9.93 -4.87
N ILE A 9 3.46 10.63 -3.78
CA ILE A 9 4.47 10.23 -2.81
C ILE A 9 3.73 9.71 -1.57
N ILE A 10 3.97 8.46 -1.23
CA ILE A 10 3.22 7.72 -0.20
C ILE A 10 4.19 7.35 0.92
N ASN A 11 3.88 7.77 2.15
CA ASN A 11 4.60 7.30 3.32
C ASN A 11 3.97 6.01 3.85
N LEU A 12 4.65 4.89 3.69
CA LEU A 12 4.23 3.58 4.19
C LEU A 12 4.13 3.52 5.72
N ASP A 13 4.78 4.43 6.44
CA ASP A 13 4.66 4.48 7.91
C ASP A 13 3.26 4.94 8.36
N ASN A 14 2.54 5.65 7.48
CA ASN A 14 1.18 6.14 7.72
C ASN A 14 0.11 5.27 7.04
N VAL A 15 0.53 4.23 6.33
CA VAL A 15 -0.38 3.31 5.65
C VAL A 15 -0.84 2.27 6.66
N THR A 16 -2.15 2.07 6.69
CA THR A 16 -2.81 1.09 7.56
C THR A 16 -3.05 -0.20 6.82
N GLU A 17 -3.49 -0.08 5.56
CA GLU A 17 -3.94 -1.21 4.75
C GLU A 17 -3.51 -1.00 3.30
N ILE A 18 -3.11 -2.09 2.65
CA ILE A 18 -2.77 -2.18 1.24
C ILE A 18 -3.55 -3.36 0.69
N ASN A 19 -4.59 -3.10 -0.09
CA ASN A 19 -5.36 -4.16 -0.73
C ASN A 19 -4.80 -4.40 -2.13
N ILE A 20 -4.28 -5.60 -2.40
CA ILE A 20 -3.69 -5.94 -3.70
C ILE A 20 -4.66 -6.86 -4.45
N GLN A 21 -5.21 -6.36 -5.56
CA GLN A 21 -6.09 -7.11 -6.44
C GLN A 21 -5.37 -7.41 -7.76
N GLU A 22 -5.89 -8.35 -8.55
CA GLU A 22 -5.28 -8.77 -9.83
C GLU A 22 -4.90 -7.62 -10.79
N LYS A 23 -5.66 -6.51 -10.74
CA LYS A 23 -5.51 -5.37 -11.66
C LYS A 23 -5.31 -4.01 -10.98
N GLN A 24 -5.34 -3.94 -9.66
CA GLN A 24 -5.26 -2.67 -8.92
C GLN A 24 -4.71 -2.87 -7.52
N VAL A 25 -4.16 -1.81 -6.94
CA VAL A 25 -3.80 -1.74 -5.52
C VAL A 25 -4.52 -0.55 -4.92
N SER A 26 -5.17 -0.73 -3.76
CA SER A 26 -5.59 0.39 -2.92
C SER A 26 -4.72 0.49 -1.68
N ILE A 27 -4.39 1.72 -1.31
CA ILE A 27 -3.55 2.07 -0.16
C ILE A 27 -4.38 2.97 0.73
N SER A 28 -4.71 2.50 1.92
CA SER A 28 -5.54 3.19 2.91
C SER A 28 -4.69 3.73 4.05
N PHE A 29 -5.00 4.95 4.47
CA PHE A 29 -4.29 5.70 5.50
C PHE A 29 -5.22 5.94 6.69
N CYS A 30 -4.76 5.67 7.91
CA CYS A 30 -5.45 6.08 9.13
C CYS A 30 -5.04 7.51 9.45
N THR A 31 -5.67 8.46 8.74
CA THR A 31 -5.62 9.90 9.07
C THR A 31 -6.91 10.32 9.78
N ALA A 32 -7.05 11.61 10.13
CA ALA A 32 -8.26 12.14 10.77
C ALA A 32 -9.54 11.81 9.98
N ASP A 33 -9.43 11.80 8.65
CA ASP A 33 -10.41 11.24 7.73
C ASP A 33 -9.81 9.97 7.10
N TRP A 34 -10.56 8.88 7.04
CA TRP A 34 -10.12 7.68 6.33
C TRP A 34 -9.93 8.02 4.85
N ASN A 35 -8.68 8.04 4.39
CA ASN A 35 -8.33 8.29 3.00
C ASN A 35 -7.81 7.00 2.37
N SER A 36 -8.23 6.74 1.12
CA SER A 36 -7.74 5.61 0.32
C SER A 36 -7.37 6.09 -1.07
N LEU A 37 -6.21 5.66 -1.55
CA LEU A 37 -5.75 5.90 -2.92
C LEU A 37 -5.75 4.58 -3.66
N ALA A 38 -6.41 4.53 -4.82
CA ALA A 38 -6.41 3.36 -5.69
C ALA A 38 -5.58 3.63 -6.95
N PHE A 39 -4.75 2.66 -7.32
CA PHE A 39 -3.87 2.70 -8.48
C PHE A 39 -4.07 1.44 -9.32
N LYS A 40 -4.14 1.57 -10.64
CA LYS A 40 -4.15 0.40 -11.52
C LYS A 40 -2.77 -0.23 -11.55
N LYS A 41 -2.70 -1.55 -11.73
CA LYS A 41 -1.44 -2.30 -11.86
C LYS A 41 -0.53 -1.72 -12.95
N GLU A 42 -1.12 -1.26 -14.05
CA GLU A 42 -0.42 -0.65 -15.18
C GLU A 42 0.25 0.70 -14.83
N GLU A 43 -0.21 1.38 -13.77
CA GLU A 43 0.33 2.64 -13.27
C GLU A 43 1.48 2.43 -12.27
N ILE A 44 1.64 1.21 -11.77
CA ILE A 44 2.64 0.87 -10.76
C ILE A 44 3.84 0.26 -11.47
N SER A 45 5.01 0.87 -11.29
CA SER A 45 6.25 0.29 -11.82
C SER A 45 6.49 -1.11 -11.25
N LYS A 46 7.05 -2.01 -12.07
CA LYS A 46 7.30 -3.42 -11.67
C LYS A 46 8.03 -3.55 -10.33
N ASN A 47 9.03 -2.70 -10.08
CA ASN A 47 9.79 -2.72 -8.82
C ASN A 47 8.92 -2.43 -7.59
N ILE A 48 7.97 -1.50 -7.71
CA ILE A 48 7.04 -1.17 -6.63
C ILE A 48 6.01 -2.28 -6.47
N TRP A 49 5.50 -2.84 -7.57
CA TRP A 49 4.59 -3.98 -7.53
C TRP A 49 5.20 -5.19 -6.81
N ASP A 50 6.40 -5.60 -7.24
CA ASP A 50 7.14 -6.70 -6.63
C ASP A 50 7.46 -6.44 -5.15
N PHE A 51 7.67 -5.17 -4.77
CA PHE A 51 7.86 -4.76 -3.37
C PHE A 51 6.57 -4.91 -2.56
N LEU A 52 5.43 -4.44 -3.08
CA LEU A 52 4.13 -4.51 -2.42
C LEU A 52 3.69 -5.97 -2.22
N GLU A 53 3.90 -6.85 -3.20
CA GLU A 53 3.62 -8.29 -3.09
C GLU A 53 4.50 -9.01 -2.06
N ARG A 54 5.66 -8.45 -1.71
CA ARG A 54 6.57 -9.01 -0.70
C ARG A 54 6.33 -8.48 0.70
N LEU A 55 5.43 -7.51 0.87
CA LEU A 55 5.04 -7.08 2.20
C LEU A 55 4.37 -8.25 2.92
N PRO A 56 4.61 -8.38 4.24
CA PRO A 56 4.02 -9.47 5.01
C PRO A 56 2.49 -9.41 4.94
N THR A 57 1.88 -10.44 4.37
CA THR A 57 0.44 -10.72 4.42
C THR A 57 0.12 -11.32 5.78
N GLU A 58 -0.85 -10.73 6.49
CA GLU A 58 -1.39 -11.19 7.78
C GLU A 58 -0.35 -11.78 8.77
N ASP A 59 0.29 -10.92 9.56
CA ASP A 59 0.85 -11.34 10.84
C ASP A 59 -0.06 -10.78 11.94
N GLU A 60 -0.90 -11.64 12.52
CA GLU A 60 -1.83 -11.31 13.63
C GLU A 60 -1.10 -10.64 14.83
N ASN A 61 0.23 -10.70 14.88
CA ASN A 61 1.05 -10.20 15.98
C ASN A 61 1.78 -8.87 15.69
N ARG A 62 1.53 -8.16 14.58
CA ARG A 62 2.21 -6.87 14.32
C ARG A 62 1.34 -5.66 14.75
N PRO A 63 1.66 -4.99 15.87
CA PRO A 63 0.86 -3.88 16.39
C PRO A 63 0.99 -2.58 15.56
N SER A 64 2.00 -2.46 14.69
CA SER A 64 2.25 -1.22 13.94
C SER A 64 2.98 -1.47 12.61
N GLY A 65 2.29 -1.18 11.50
CA GLY A 65 2.80 -1.23 10.12
C GLY A 65 1.68 -1.46 9.09
N PRO A 66 1.92 -1.13 7.80
CA PRO A 66 0.95 -1.36 6.74
C PRO A 66 0.67 -2.84 6.55
N ARG A 67 -0.62 -3.19 6.48
CA ARG A 67 -1.11 -4.58 6.34
C ARG A 67 -1.50 -4.84 4.89
N VAL A 68 -1.07 -5.96 4.30
CA VAL A 68 -1.61 -6.41 3.01
C VAL A 68 -2.82 -7.30 3.24
N VAL A 69 -3.93 -7.00 2.56
CA VAL A 69 -5.23 -7.69 2.67
C VAL A 69 -5.73 -8.11 1.29
#